data_AF-A0A9Q1HNM8-F1
#
_entry.id   AF-A0A9Q1HNM8-F1
#
_cell.length_a   1.000
_cell.length_b   1.000
_cell.length_c   1.000
_cell.angle_alpha   90.00
_cell.angle_beta   90.00
_cell.angle_gamma   90.00
#
_symmetry.space_group_name_H-M   'P 1'
#
loop_
_entity.id
_entity.type
_entity.pdbx_description
1 polymer ?
#
loop_
_entity_poly.entity_id
_entity_poly.type
_entity_poly.pdbx_seq_one_letter_code
_entity_poly.pdbx_strand_id
1 'polypeptide(L)'
;MTRVTVISNGKVKKDRRTEPPWKVLFFGTDEFALESLKILYASRQESSDRIVESLEVVTLDKDLPVRRFANANKLVVHDWPHVNPQGRFDVGVVVSFGCLLREGLIRQFPYGILNVHPSLLPRWRGPAPVFHTVLHGDAVTGVTIMQIRPNRFDVGPILSQVVCQVPEHCTAEQLGASLATMGASLLIDTLKSLPERIANRKEQSKEGATSAPKINIDMSWVVWEEQTCDHISRLYRAIGSRVPLRTLWMGDLIKLLDFVGKVSLSEAEEGAVPGSILFQKKSNTLLVRCKDGWVGFRTLMLRKRLSAADFYNGYLHTFFIKRHSLQQQHCLFQSKWTQTRTAFTPKHSQTERTQLEVFVTQD
;
A
#
# COMPACT_ATOMS: atom_id res chain seq x y z
N MET A 1 -39.75 -1.29 5.05
CA MET A 1 -39.39 -2.55 4.38
C MET A 1 -40.43 -2.90 3.32
N THR A 2 -40.43 -2.16 2.23
CA THR A 2 -41.30 -2.45 1.08
C THR A 2 -40.67 -3.59 0.26
N ARG A 3 -41.30 -4.77 0.29
CA ARG A 3 -40.89 -5.93 -0.50
C ARG A 3 -41.53 -5.82 -1.89
N VAL A 4 -40.72 -5.85 -2.95
CA VAL A 4 -41.20 -5.67 -4.33
C VAL A 4 -41.01 -6.94 -5.14
N THR A 5 -42.12 -7.63 -5.42
CA THR A 5 -42.16 -8.81 -6.30
C THR A 5 -42.14 -8.38 -7.77
N VAL A 6 -40.97 -8.41 -8.41
CA VAL A 6 -40.85 -8.18 -9.87
C VAL A 6 -40.90 -9.51 -10.62
N ILE A 7 -42.02 -9.79 -11.28
CA ILE A 7 -42.22 -11.00 -12.08
C ILE A 7 -41.56 -10.83 -13.46
N SER A 8 -40.55 -11.66 -13.75
CA SER A 8 -40.05 -11.88 -15.12
C SER A 8 -39.42 -13.28 -15.23
N ASN A 9 -39.82 -14.03 -16.26
CA ASN A 9 -39.27 -15.33 -16.67
C ASN A 9 -39.13 -16.41 -15.59
N GLY A 10 -40.23 -16.73 -14.89
CA GLY A 10 -40.45 -18.04 -14.23
C GLY A 10 -39.51 -18.44 -13.09
N LYS A 11 -38.55 -17.60 -12.70
CA LYS A 11 -37.68 -17.81 -11.55
C LYS A 11 -38.13 -16.93 -10.40
N VAL A 12 -38.50 -17.54 -9.28
CA VAL A 12 -38.70 -16.85 -8.00
C VAL A 12 -37.36 -16.21 -7.60
N LYS A 13 -37.17 -14.92 -7.90
CA LYS A 13 -36.08 -14.15 -7.33
C LYS A 13 -36.33 -14.05 -5.82
N LYS A 14 -35.33 -14.42 -5.01
CA LYS A 14 -35.35 -14.15 -3.57
C LYS A 14 -35.72 -12.68 -3.36
N ASP A 15 -36.66 -12.47 -2.45
CA ASP A 15 -37.17 -11.17 -2.04
C ASP A 15 -36.00 -10.27 -1.61
N ARG A 16 -35.64 -9.31 -2.47
CA ARG A 16 -34.42 -8.53 -2.35
C ARG A 16 -34.75 -7.21 -1.67
N ARG A 17 -34.37 -7.11 -0.40
CA ARG A 17 -34.30 -5.86 0.36
C ARG A 17 -33.80 -4.71 -0.52
N THR A 18 -34.56 -3.62 -0.61
CA THR A 18 -34.25 -2.44 -1.44
C THR A 18 -33.66 -1.26 -0.66
N GLU A 19 -33.62 -1.34 0.67
CA GLU A 19 -33.28 -0.25 1.58
C GLU A 19 -32.59 -0.82 2.84
N PRO A 20 -31.70 -0.06 3.52
CA PRO A 20 -31.18 -0.44 4.84
C PRO A 20 -32.32 -0.67 5.86
N PRO A 21 -32.06 -1.36 6.99
CA PRO A 21 -30.77 -1.92 7.43
C PRO A 21 -30.39 -3.22 6.70
N TRP A 22 -29.09 -3.41 6.39
CA TRP A 22 -28.57 -4.55 5.63
C TRP A 22 -28.08 -5.72 6.50
N LYS A 23 -28.21 -6.95 6.00
CA LYS A 23 -27.53 -8.13 6.56
C LYS A 23 -26.15 -8.26 5.95
N VAL A 24 -25.10 -8.00 6.74
CA VAL A 24 -23.71 -7.89 6.29
C VAL A 24 -22.87 -9.08 6.78
N LEU A 25 -22.11 -9.69 5.86
CA LEU A 25 -21.00 -10.57 6.21
C LEU A 25 -19.68 -9.84 5.94
N PHE A 26 -18.92 -9.56 7.00
CA PHE A 26 -17.67 -8.82 6.94
C PHE A 26 -16.47 -9.77 6.83
N PHE A 27 -15.50 -9.47 5.98
CA PHE A 27 -14.27 -10.23 5.77
C PHE A 27 -13.07 -9.31 6.02
N GLY A 28 -12.25 -9.58 7.03
CA GLY A 28 -11.08 -8.74 7.32
C GLY A 28 -10.14 -9.31 8.38
N THR A 29 -8.96 -8.72 8.53
CA THR A 29 -7.93 -9.24 9.46
C THR A 29 -7.27 -8.18 10.34
N ASP A 30 -6.78 -7.08 9.77
CA ASP A 30 -5.85 -6.15 10.42
C ASP A 30 -6.52 -4.90 11.00
N GLU A 31 -5.69 -3.96 11.49
CA GLU A 31 -6.14 -2.66 12.03
C GLU A 31 -6.83 -1.78 10.97
N PHE A 32 -6.48 -1.90 9.68
CA PHE A 32 -7.15 -1.15 8.62
C PHE A 32 -8.59 -1.69 8.41
N ALA A 33 -8.76 -3.02 8.45
CA ALA A 33 -10.07 -3.66 8.43
C ALA A 33 -10.91 -3.35 9.68
N LEU A 34 -10.26 -3.22 10.84
CA LEU A 34 -10.94 -3.00 12.11
C LEU A 34 -11.78 -1.70 12.13
N GLU A 35 -11.32 -0.61 11.53
CA GLU A 35 -12.09 0.64 11.47
C GLU A 35 -13.42 0.47 10.72
N SER A 36 -13.42 -0.29 9.62
CA SER A 36 -14.65 -0.62 8.90
C SER A 36 -15.58 -1.53 9.73
N LEU A 37 -15.02 -2.47 10.50
CA LEU A 37 -15.82 -3.32 11.38
C LEU A 37 -16.45 -2.53 12.55
N LYS A 38 -15.70 -1.59 13.16
CA LYS A 38 -16.17 -0.72 14.24
C LYS A 38 -17.40 0.09 13.82
N ILE A 39 -17.35 0.75 12.65
CA ILE A 39 -18.47 1.60 12.21
C ILE A 39 -19.70 0.80 11.78
N LEU A 40 -19.51 -0.38 11.15
CA LEU A 40 -20.60 -1.32 10.87
C LEU A 40 -21.26 -1.84 12.15
N TYR A 41 -20.46 -2.10 13.19
CA TYR A 41 -20.95 -2.50 14.51
C TYR A 41 -21.73 -1.38 15.18
N ALA A 42 -21.21 -0.15 15.20
CA ALA A 42 -21.88 1.01 15.78
C ALA A 42 -23.24 1.27 15.11
N SER A 43 -23.28 1.32 13.78
CA SER A 43 -24.52 1.52 13.01
C SER A 43 -25.56 0.41 13.23
N ARG A 44 -25.16 -0.80 13.65
CA ARG A 44 -26.09 -1.87 14.06
C ARG A 44 -26.77 -1.60 15.40
N GLN A 45 -26.09 -0.90 16.32
CA GLN A 45 -26.63 -0.59 17.65
C GLN A 45 -27.58 0.62 17.61
N GLU A 46 -27.38 1.56 16.69
CA GLU A 46 -28.25 2.72 16.51
C GLU A 46 -29.70 2.33 16.19
N SER A 47 -30.66 3.14 16.64
CA SER A 47 -32.10 2.85 16.47
C SER A 47 -32.78 3.68 15.39
N SER A 48 -32.29 4.90 15.10
CA SER A 48 -32.95 5.88 14.23
C SER A 48 -32.43 5.93 12.79
N ASP A 49 -31.16 5.62 12.54
CA ASP A 49 -30.52 5.59 11.20
C ASP A 49 -29.73 4.28 10.99
N ARG A 50 -30.33 3.15 11.40
CA ARG A 50 -29.69 1.84 11.37
C ARG A 50 -29.38 1.41 9.94
N ILE A 51 -28.10 1.28 9.59
CA ILE A 51 -27.66 0.81 8.26
C ILE A 51 -27.36 -0.69 8.25
N VAL A 52 -27.17 -1.32 9.42
CA VAL A 52 -26.83 -2.74 9.55
C VAL A 52 -27.84 -3.45 10.47
N GLU A 53 -28.47 -4.52 9.98
CA GLU A 53 -29.44 -5.34 10.75
C GLU A 53 -28.70 -6.44 11.53
N SER A 54 -27.91 -7.21 10.79
CA SER A 54 -27.08 -8.29 11.31
C SER A 54 -25.66 -8.15 10.76
N LEU A 55 -24.69 -8.46 11.62
CA LEU A 55 -23.27 -8.39 11.31
C LEU A 55 -22.60 -9.66 11.82
N GLU A 56 -22.01 -10.41 10.90
CA GLU A 56 -21.18 -11.57 11.20
C GLU A 56 -19.79 -11.36 10.55
N VAL A 57 -18.75 -11.97 11.11
CA VAL A 57 -17.35 -11.71 10.74
C VAL A 57 -16.69 -12.99 10.24
N VAL A 58 -15.92 -12.87 9.17
CA VAL A 58 -15.03 -13.91 8.62
C VAL A 58 -13.60 -13.41 8.76
N THR A 59 -12.77 -14.19 9.44
CA THR A 59 -11.36 -13.83 9.65
C THR A 59 -10.47 -15.07 9.69
N LEU A 60 -9.16 -14.89 9.76
CA LEU A 60 -8.23 -16.02 9.86
C LEU A 60 -8.24 -16.58 11.28
N ASP A 61 -8.01 -17.88 11.44
CA ASP A 61 -7.88 -18.54 12.75
C ASP A 61 -6.53 -18.20 13.42
N LYS A 62 -6.43 -16.94 13.89
CA LYS A 62 -5.29 -16.32 14.58
C LYS A 62 -5.80 -15.18 15.46
N ASP A 63 -5.07 -14.88 16.53
CA ASP A 63 -5.31 -13.66 17.31
C ASP A 63 -4.96 -12.42 16.47
N LEU A 64 -5.99 -11.73 16.00
CA LEU A 64 -5.90 -10.64 15.02
C LEU A 64 -6.84 -9.50 15.43
N PRO A 65 -6.55 -8.24 15.07
CA PRO A 65 -7.35 -7.06 15.43
C PRO A 65 -8.85 -7.24 15.23
N VAL A 66 -9.26 -7.74 14.05
CA VAL A 66 -10.66 -8.02 13.72
C VAL A 66 -11.26 -9.12 14.61
N ARG A 67 -10.55 -10.22 14.87
CA ARG A 67 -11.03 -11.32 15.74
C ARG A 67 -11.21 -10.85 17.18
N ARG A 68 -10.23 -10.13 17.74
CA ARG A 68 -10.28 -9.59 19.11
C ARG A 68 -11.51 -8.71 19.31
N PHE A 69 -11.75 -7.79 18.39
CA PHE A 69 -12.92 -6.91 18.44
C PHE A 69 -14.25 -7.68 18.30
N ALA A 70 -14.33 -8.63 17.36
CA ALA A 70 -15.53 -9.44 17.15
C ALA A 70 -15.89 -10.27 18.39
N ASN A 71 -14.90 -10.94 19.00
CA ASN A 71 -15.08 -11.73 20.22
C ASN A 71 -15.50 -10.85 21.41
N ALA A 72 -14.82 -9.71 21.63
CA ALA A 72 -15.15 -8.77 22.71
C ALA A 72 -16.58 -8.23 22.61
N ASN A 73 -17.08 -8.01 21.39
CA ASN A 73 -18.43 -7.51 21.11
C ASN A 73 -19.46 -8.63 20.84
N LYS A 74 -19.11 -9.90 21.10
CA LYS A 74 -19.98 -11.08 20.93
C LYS A 74 -20.60 -11.20 19.53
N LEU A 75 -19.84 -10.84 18.49
CA LEU A 75 -20.21 -11.09 17.10
C LEU A 75 -19.96 -12.56 16.74
N VAL A 76 -20.77 -13.11 15.83
CA VAL A 76 -20.51 -14.45 15.26
C VAL A 76 -19.26 -14.36 14.38
N VAL A 77 -18.28 -15.20 14.65
CA VAL A 77 -17.03 -15.31 13.89
C VAL A 77 -17.01 -16.65 13.14
N HIS A 78 -16.63 -16.61 11.87
CA HIS A 78 -16.41 -17.76 11.00
C HIS A 78 -14.93 -17.85 10.64
N ASP A 79 -14.36 -19.04 10.73
CA ASP A 79 -12.95 -19.27 10.42
C ASP A 79 -12.77 -19.52 8.91
N TRP A 80 -11.97 -18.68 8.27
CA TRP A 80 -11.61 -18.89 6.87
C TRP A 80 -10.73 -20.16 6.70
N PRO A 81 -11.00 -21.04 5.72
CA PRO A 81 -11.88 -20.87 4.56
C PRO A 81 -13.32 -21.43 4.72
N HIS A 82 -13.72 -21.87 5.91
CA HIS A 82 -14.95 -22.63 6.14
C HIS A 82 -16.17 -21.72 6.37
N VAL A 83 -16.57 -20.98 5.33
CA VAL A 83 -17.73 -20.07 5.37
C VAL A 83 -18.84 -20.50 4.40
N ASN A 84 -20.06 -20.62 4.90
CA ASN A 84 -21.26 -20.88 4.09
C ASN A 84 -22.37 -19.85 4.42
N PRO A 85 -22.47 -18.76 3.64
CA PRO A 85 -23.49 -17.72 3.86
C PRO A 85 -24.94 -18.21 3.73
N GLN A 86 -25.19 -19.34 3.05
CA GLN A 86 -26.53 -19.89 2.75
C GLN A 86 -27.52 -18.88 2.11
N GLY A 87 -26.98 -17.79 1.52
CA GLY A 87 -27.76 -16.64 1.06
C GLY A 87 -28.63 -16.00 2.14
N ARG A 88 -28.14 -15.92 3.39
CA ARG A 88 -28.76 -15.21 4.52
C ARG A 88 -28.44 -13.70 4.57
N PHE A 89 -27.43 -13.27 3.83
CA PHE A 89 -26.88 -11.92 3.83
C PHE A 89 -27.20 -11.18 2.53
N ASP A 90 -27.40 -9.87 2.61
CA ASP A 90 -27.71 -9.01 1.47
C ASP A 90 -26.42 -8.62 0.70
N VAL A 91 -25.34 -8.36 1.45
CA VAL A 91 -24.08 -7.84 0.94
C VAL A 91 -22.90 -8.39 1.73
N GLY A 92 -21.80 -8.71 1.04
CA GLY A 92 -20.52 -8.98 1.68
C GLY A 92 -19.66 -7.71 1.70
N VAL A 93 -18.84 -7.53 2.72
CA VAL A 93 -17.85 -6.44 2.77
C VAL A 93 -16.50 -7.06 3.04
N VAL A 94 -15.52 -6.87 2.16
CA VAL A 94 -14.13 -7.28 2.34
C VAL A 94 -13.24 -6.06 2.56
N VAL A 95 -12.36 -6.12 3.54
CA VAL A 95 -11.39 -5.06 3.86
C VAL A 95 -10.12 -5.71 4.38
N SER A 96 -8.97 -5.46 3.75
CA SER A 96 -7.65 -6.01 4.12
C SER A 96 -7.69 -7.47 4.64
N PHE A 97 -8.29 -8.36 3.84
CA PHE A 97 -8.50 -9.76 4.23
C PHE A 97 -7.38 -10.71 3.77
N GLY A 98 -6.58 -10.30 2.78
CA GLY A 98 -5.43 -11.05 2.27
C GLY A 98 -5.75 -12.35 1.49
N CYS A 99 -7.02 -12.78 1.44
CA CYS A 99 -7.43 -14.02 0.77
C CYS A 99 -8.32 -13.74 -0.46
N LEU A 100 -8.18 -14.56 -1.50
CA LEU A 100 -9.02 -14.51 -2.69
C LEU A 100 -10.40 -15.15 -2.42
N LEU A 101 -11.48 -14.43 -2.67
CA LEU A 101 -12.84 -14.95 -2.56
C LEU A 101 -13.26 -15.65 -3.87
N ARG A 102 -13.74 -16.89 -3.75
CA ARG A 102 -14.16 -17.72 -4.90
C ARG A 102 -15.51 -17.26 -5.46
N GLU A 103 -15.73 -17.48 -6.75
CA GLU A 103 -16.96 -17.06 -7.45
C GLU A 103 -18.25 -17.58 -6.78
N GLY A 104 -18.28 -18.86 -6.38
CA GLY A 104 -19.43 -19.48 -5.71
C GLY A 104 -19.75 -18.89 -4.32
N LEU A 105 -18.80 -18.17 -3.70
CA LEU A 105 -19.05 -17.39 -2.50
C LEU A 105 -19.61 -16.00 -2.87
N ILE A 106 -18.98 -15.31 -3.83
CA ILE A 106 -19.40 -13.98 -4.29
C ILE A 106 -20.85 -13.98 -4.77
N ARG A 107 -21.27 -15.02 -5.50
CA ARG A 107 -22.63 -15.15 -6.06
C ARG A 107 -23.74 -15.40 -5.03
N GLN A 108 -23.42 -15.65 -3.76
CA GLN A 108 -24.43 -15.85 -2.71
C GLN A 108 -25.01 -14.54 -2.16
N PHE A 109 -24.39 -13.40 -2.45
CA PHE A 109 -24.81 -12.08 -1.98
C PHE A 109 -25.62 -11.36 -3.07
N PRO A 110 -26.90 -10.98 -2.83
CA PRO A 110 -27.72 -10.24 -3.79
C PRO A 110 -27.09 -8.93 -4.31
N TYR A 111 -26.33 -8.23 -3.48
CA TYR A 111 -25.59 -7.01 -3.85
C TYR A 111 -24.10 -7.26 -4.18
N GLY A 112 -23.67 -8.53 -4.20
CA GLY A 112 -22.27 -8.93 -4.34
C GLY A 112 -21.44 -8.67 -3.08
N ILE A 113 -20.13 -8.61 -3.25
CA ILE A 113 -19.18 -8.29 -2.18
C ILE A 113 -18.47 -6.97 -2.55
N LEU A 114 -18.47 -6.01 -1.62
CA LEU A 114 -17.79 -4.72 -1.74
C LEU A 114 -16.38 -4.83 -1.17
N ASN A 115 -15.38 -4.19 -1.79
CA ASN A 115 -14.05 -3.96 -1.20
C ASN A 115 -13.89 -2.50 -0.79
N VAL A 116 -13.29 -2.25 0.38
CA VAL A 116 -12.77 -0.92 0.77
C VAL A 116 -11.28 -0.88 0.40
N HIS A 117 -10.97 -0.22 -0.72
CA HIS A 117 -9.61 -0.19 -1.28
C HIS A 117 -8.92 1.16 -1.05
N PRO A 118 -7.80 1.24 -0.30
CA PRO A 118 -7.14 2.51 0.03
C PRO A 118 -6.24 3.06 -1.09
N SER A 119 -6.84 3.28 -2.25
CA SER A 119 -6.34 4.19 -3.30
C SER A 119 -7.50 4.73 -4.15
N LEU A 120 -7.21 5.69 -5.02
CA LEU A 120 -8.07 6.07 -6.13
C LEU A 120 -7.87 5.10 -7.30
N LEU A 121 -8.67 4.03 -7.35
CA LEU A 121 -8.68 3.11 -8.49
C LEU A 121 -9.02 3.87 -9.79
N PRO A 122 -8.37 3.55 -10.93
CA PRO A 122 -7.58 2.35 -11.19
C PRO A 122 -6.10 2.40 -10.74
N ARG A 123 -5.63 3.50 -10.13
CA ARG A 123 -4.26 3.58 -9.61
C ARG A 123 -4.09 2.68 -8.39
N TRP A 124 -2.95 2.00 -8.29
CA TRP A 124 -2.55 1.13 -7.18
C TRP A 124 -3.51 -0.04 -6.89
N ARG A 125 -3.81 -0.86 -7.91
CA ARG A 125 -4.43 -2.19 -7.73
C ARG A 125 -3.47 -3.14 -7.01
N GLY A 126 -3.96 -3.98 -6.11
CA GLY A 126 -3.17 -5.01 -5.43
C GLY A 126 -2.93 -4.74 -3.93
N PRO A 127 -2.05 -5.52 -3.28
CA PRO A 127 -2.04 -5.68 -1.81
C PRO A 127 -1.35 -4.57 -1.00
N ALA A 128 -0.69 -3.57 -1.61
CA ALA A 128 0.07 -2.56 -0.86
C ALA A 128 -0.12 -1.09 -1.31
N PRO A 129 -1.33 -0.62 -1.67
CA PRO A 129 -1.55 0.69 -2.30
C PRO A 129 -1.01 1.87 -1.50
N VAL A 130 -1.22 1.90 -0.18
CA VAL A 130 -0.75 2.98 0.71
C VAL A 130 0.77 3.11 0.68
N PHE A 131 1.49 1.98 0.66
CA PHE A 131 2.94 1.96 0.57
C PHE A 131 3.44 2.52 -0.76
N HIS A 132 2.79 2.14 -1.87
CA HIS A 132 3.16 2.62 -3.20
C HIS A 132 2.80 4.10 -3.41
N THR A 133 1.71 4.59 -2.82
CA THR A 133 1.35 6.02 -2.77
C THR A 133 2.48 6.85 -2.17
N VAL A 134 2.97 6.48 -0.97
CA VAL A 134 4.07 7.20 -0.29
C VAL A 134 5.40 7.01 -1.02
N LEU A 135 5.70 5.80 -1.49
CA LEU A 135 6.96 5.46 -2.17
C LEU A 135 7.16 6.28 -3.46
N HIS A 136 6.10 6.45 -4.26
CA HIS A 136 6.15 7.24 -5.49
C HIS A 136 5.92 8.73 -5.24
N GLY A 137 5.54 9.12 -4.00
CA GLY A 137 5.27 10.49 -3.59
C GLY A 137 4.10 11.11 -4.37
N ASP A 138 2.99 10.37 -4.45
CA ASP A 138 1.73 10.89 -4.97
C ASP A 138 1.25 12.02 -4.04
N ALA A 139 0.94 13.20 -4.59
CA ALA A 139 0.40 14.31 -3.81
C ALA A 139 -1.07 14.08 -3.38
N VAL A 140 -1.79 13.21 -4.09
CA VAL A 140 -3.22 12.96 -3.91
C VAL A 140 -3.47 11.45 -3.89
N THR A 141 -4.32 10.99 -2.98
CA THR A 141 -4.80 9.62 -2.92
C THR A 141 -6.27 9.61 -2.47
N GLY A 142 -6.77 8.49 -1.96
CA GLY A 142 -8.14 8.39 -1.49
C GLY A 142 -8.53 6.96 -1.17
N VAL A 143 -9.84 6.75 -1.02
CA VAL A 143 -10.43 5.42 -0.85
C VAL A 143 -11.46 5.18 -1.94
N THR A 144 -11.49 3.95 -2.44
CA THR A 144 -12.49 3.47 -3.39
C THR A 144 -13.32 2.37 -2.77
N ILE A 145 -14.65 2.49 -2.85
CA ILE A 145 -15.58 1.36 -2.67
C ILE A 145 -15.87 0.78 -4.06
N MET A 146 -15.56 -0.50 -4.27
CA MET A 146 -15.83 -1.21 -5.52
C MET A 146 -16.51 -2.55 -5.25
N GLN A 147 -17.24 -3.11 -6.22
CA GLN A 147 -17.64 -4.52 -6.19
C GLN A 147 -16.48 -5.40 -6.65
N ILE A 148 -16.16 -6.49 -5.94
CA ILE A 148 -15.10 -7.41 -6.37
C ILE A 148 -15.54 -8.27 -7.57
N ARG A 149 -14.57 -8.69 -8.38
CA ARG A 149 -14.74 -9.71 -9.43
C ARG A 149 -14.09 -11.03 -8.97
N PRO A 150 -14.58 -12.19 -9.42
CA PRO A 150 -13.87 -13.45 -9.19
C PRO A 150 -12.47 -13.44 -9.82
N ASN A 151 -11.53 -14.16 -9.21
CA ASN A 151 -10.22 -14.51 -9.75
C ASN A 151 -9.28 -13.32 -10.10
N ARG A 152 -9.66 -12.07 -9.81
CA ARG A 152 -8.83 -10.87 -10.04
C ARG A 152 -9.02 -9.85 -8.91
N PHE A 153 -7.91 -9.38 -8.34
CA PHE A 153 -7.92 -8.31 -7.34
C PHE A 153 -8.13 -6.94 -8.01
N ASP A 154 -8.93 -6.08 -7.38
CA ASP A 154 -8.99 -4.62 -7.59
C ASP A 154 -9.31 -4.12 -9.01
N VAL A 155 -9.95 -4.97 -9.84
CA VAL A 155 -10.40 -4.64 -11.21
C VAL A 155 -11.92 -4.44 -11.35
N GLY A 156 -12.69 -4.57 -10.27
CA GLY A 156 -14.14 -4.51 -10.34
C GLY A 156 -14.71 -3.08 -10.35
N PRO A 157 -16.00 -2.91 -10.68
CA PRO A 157 -16.59 -1.59 -10.88
C PRO A 157 -16.66 -0.78 -9.59
N ILE A 158 -16.37 0.51 -9.73
CA ILE A 158 -16.35 1.52 -8.68
C ILE A 158 -17.78 1.99 -8.39
N LEU A 159 -18.13 2.06 -7.11
CA LEU A 159 -19.42 2.56 -6.61
C LEU A 159 -19.27 3.98 -6.04
N SER A 160 -18.21 4.19 -5.26
CA SER A 160 -17.94 5.45 -4.56
C SER A 160 -16.43 5.69 -4.45
N GLN A 161 -16.00 6.94 -4.49
CA GLN A 161 -14.63 7.35 -4.19
C GLN A 161 -14.63 8.61 -3.34
N VAL A 162 -13.63 8.72 -2.46
CA VAL A 162 -13.30 9.96 -1.73
C VAL A 162 -11.83 10.28 -1.97
N VAL A 163 -11.52 11.56 -2.22
CA VAL A 163 -10.17 12.06 -2.52
C VAL A 163 -9.61 12.74 -1.28
N CYS A 164 -8.31 12.57 -1.01
CA CYS A 164 -7.56 13.34 -0.02
C CYS A 164 -6.15 13.71 -0.49
N GLN A 165 -5.63 14.80 0.07
CA GLN A 165 -4.22 15.17 -0.08
C GLN A 165 -3.34 14.23 0.76
N VAL A 166 -2.18 13.86 0.24
CA VAL A 166 -1.17 13.11 0.98
C VAL A 166 -0.30 14.10 1.76
N PRO A 167 -0.24 14.06 3.10
CA PRO A 167 0.61 14.95 3.86
C PRO A 167 2.09 14.72 3.52
N GLU A 168 2.83 15.79 3.23
CA GLU A 168 4.17 15.76 2.62
C GLU A 168 5.18 14.83 3.34
N HIS A 169 5.03 14.69 4.66
CA HIS A 169 5.94 13.92 5.52
C HIS A 169 5.27 12.73 6.22
N CYS A 170 4.05 12.32 5.82
CA CYS A 170 3.42 11.16 6.44
C CYS A 170 4.16 9.85 6.13
N THR A 171 4.20 8.93 7.09
CA THR A 171 4.54 7.53 6.84
C THR A 171 3.35 6.78 6.22
N ALA A 172 3.62 5.63 5.59
CA ALA A 172 2.54 4.76 5.09
C ALA A 172 1.61 4.26 6.22
N GLU A 173 2.07 4.21 7.47
CA GLU A 173 1.23 3.85 8.62
C GLU A 173 0.29 4.98 9.03
N GLN A 174 0.78 6.22 9.07
CA GLN A 174 -0.04 7.40 9.33
C GLN A 174 -1.09 7.61 8.23
N LEU A 175 -0.68 7.50 6.96
CA LEU A 175 -1.60 7.58 5.82
C LEU A 175 -2.61 6.43 5.84
N GLY A 176 -2.16 5.21 6.15
CA GLY A 176 -3.02 4.02 6.25
C GLY A 176 -4.09 4.15 7.33
N ALA A 177 -3.75 4.68 8.50
CA ALA A 177 -4.71 4.95 9.58
C ALA A 177 -5.78 5.98 9.15
N SER A 178 -5.36 7.09 8.53
CA SER A 178 -6.29 8.10 8.02
C SER A 178 -7.24 7.53 6.94
N LEU A 179 -6.69 6.76 6.00
CA LEU A 179 -7.48 6.08 4.95
C LEU A 179 -8.41 4.99 5.50
N ALA A 180 -8.07 4.34 6.63
CA ALA A 180 -8.94 3.35 7.27
C ALA A 180 -10.23 4.02 7.78
N THR A 181 -10.10 5.13 8.50
CA THR A 181 -11.25 5.91 8.98
C THR A 181 -12.07 6.49 7.84
N MET A 182 -11.42 7.11 6.83
CA MET A 182 -12.12 7.61 5.64
C MET A 182 -12.88 6.51 4.88
N GLY A 183 -12.27 5.32 4.75
CA GLY A 183 -12.88 4.18 4.08
C GLY A 183 -14.05 3.59 4.84
N ALA A 184 -13.98 3.58 6.18
CA ALA A 184 -15.08 3.18 7.05
C ALA A 184 -16.30 4.12 6.88
N SER A 185 -16.09 5.43 6.87
CA SER A 185 -17.16 6.41 6.60
C SER A 185 -17.75 6.25 5.19
N LEU A 186 -16.90 6.19 4.15
CA LEU A 186 -17.34 6.04 2.76
C LEU A 186 -18.11 4.72 2.53
N LEU A 187 -17.79 3.66 3.27
CA LEU A 187 -18.53 2.41 3.25
C LEU A 187 -19.97 2.60 3.77
N ILE A 188 -20.17 3.29 4.90
CA ILE A 188 -21.51 3.58 5.44
C ILE A 188 -22.33 4.42 4.45
N ASP A 189 -21.74 5.48 3.88
CA ASP A 189 -22.42 6.33 2.89
C ASP A 189 -22.80 5.57 1.61
N THR A 190 -21.96 4.61 1.21
CA THR A 190 -22.25 3.70 0.10
C THR A 190 -23.37 2.72 0.44
N LEU A 191 -23.40 2.20 1.67
CA LEU A 191 -24.47 1.31 2.14
C LEU A 191 -25.82 2.03 2.28
N LYS A 192 -25.84 3.31 2.68
CA LYS A 192 -27.06 4.14 2.74
C LYS A 192 -27.82 4.20 1.41
N SER A 193 -27.11 4.15 0.29
CA SER A 193 -27.64 4.31 -1.08
C SER A 193 -27.31 3.11 -2.00
N LEU A 194 -27.05 1.93 -1.43
CA LEU A 194 -26.41 0.80 -2.12
C LEU A 194 -27.01 0.39 -3.49
N PRO A 195 -28.34 0.28 -3.68
CA PRO A 195 -28.91 -0.10 -4.97
C PRO A 195 -28.63 0.94 -6.06
N GLU A 196 -28.73 2.22 -5.71
CA GLU A 196 -28.45 3.35 -6.61
C GLU A 196 -26.96 3.41 -6.96
N ARG A 197 -26.08 3.28 -5.95
CA ARG A 197 -24.62 3.21 -6.15
C ARG A 197 -24.22 2.08 -7.09
N ILE A 198 -24.90 0.94 -7.00
CA ILE A 198 -24.68 -0.20 -7.91
C ILE A 198 -25.29 0.03 -9.29
N ALA A 199 -26.42 0.72 -9.41
CA ALA A 199 -26.98 1.11 -10.71
C ALA A 199 -26.04 2.06 -11.46
N ASN A 200 -25.48 3.04 -10.75
CA ASN A 200 -24.59 4.09 -11.27
C ASN A 200 -23.09 3.73 -11.23
N ARG A 201 -22.76 2.45 -10.99
CA ARG A 201 -21.36 1.98 -10.88
C ARG A 201 -20.58 2.18 -12.18
N LYS A 202 -19.29 2.51 -12.06
CA LYS A 202 -18.39 2.76 -13.20
C LYS A 202 -17.38 1.63 -13.33
N GLU A 203 -17.29 0.98 -14.49
CA GLU A 203 -16.18 0.06 -14.75
C GLU A 203 -14.86 0.84 -14.79
N GLN A 204 -13.77 0.21 -14.36
CA GLN A 204 -12.47 0.88 -14.30
C GLN A 204 -11.86 1.03 -15.70
N SER A 205 -11.35 2.22 -15.99
CA SER A 205 -10.51 2.50 -17.16
C SER A 205 -9.19 1.70 -17.11
N LYS A 206 -8.58 1.51 -18.30
CA LYS A 206 -7.23 0.94 -18.44
C LYS A 206 -6.15 2.01 -18.28
N GLU A 207 -6.47 3.22 -18.70
CA GLU A 207 -5.66 4.43 -18.58
C GLU A 207 -5.46 4.76 -17.08
N GLY A 208 -4.23 5.12 -16.70
CA GLY A 208 -3.88 5.37 -15.29
C GLY A 208 -3.86 4.14 -14.37
N ALA A 209 -4.14 2.92 -14.88
CA ALA A 209 -4.07 1.71 -14.07
C ALA A 209 -2.62 1.36 -13.70
N THR A 210 -2.35 1.23 -12.40
CA THR A 210 -1.03 0.80 -11.88
C THR A 210 -1.17 -0.32 -10.87
N SER A 211 -0.08 -1.07 -10.65
CA SER A 211 -0.03 -2.17 -9.68
C SER A 211 0.77 -1.78 -8.44
N ALA A 212 0.25 -2.13 -7.27
CA ALA A 212 0.88 -1.96 -5.95
C ALA A 212 1.24 -3.33 -5.36
N PRO A 213 2.29 -4.01 -5.88
CA PRO A 213 2.70 -5.34 -5.43
C PRO A 213 3.12 -5.33 -3.95
N LYS A 214 3.04 -6.49 -3.31
CA LYS A 214 3.37 -6.65 -1.88
C LYS A 214 4.81 -6.18 -1.62
N ILE A 215 4.98 -5.34 -0.60
CA ILE A 215 6.30 -4.91 -0.14
C ILE A 215 7.13 -6.14 0.26
N ASN A 216 8.33 -6.23 -0.31
CA ASN A 216 9.29 -7.27 -0.04
C ASN A 216 10.56 -6.70 0.60
N ILE A 217 11.44 -7.59 1.05
CA ILE A 217 12.63 -7.22 1.82
C ILE A 217 13.72 -6.59 0.95
N ASP A 218 13.73 -6.87 -0.35
CA ASP A 218 14.73 -6.39 -1.30
C ASP A 218 14.46 -4.96 -1.78
N MET A 219 13.23 -4.46 -1.63
CA MET A 219 12.92 -3.03 -1.78
C MET A 219 13.67 -2.14 -0.78
N SER A 220 14.22 -2.70 0.31
CA SER A 220 14.91 -1.93 1.34
C SER A 220 16.37 -1.57 1.02
N TRP A 221 16.94 -2.11 -0.06
CA TRP A 221 18.30 -1.75 -0.47
C TRP A 221 18.35 -0.32 -1.00
N VAL A 222 19.23 0.48 -0.41
CA VAL A 222 19.54 1.82 -0.90
C VAL A 222 20.49 1.68 -2.10
N VAL A 223 20.20 2.44 -3.16
CA VAL A 223 21.04 2.56 -4.36
C VAL A 223 21.54 4.00 -4.41
N TRP A 224 22.65 4.26 -3.70
CA TRP A 224 23.17 5.59 -3.43
C TRP A 224 23.45 6.41 -4.69
N GLU A 225 23.89 5.77 -5.77
CA GLU A 225 24.23 6.38 -7.06
C GLU A 225 23.00 6.87 -7.85
N GLU A 226 21.85 6.21 -7.67
CA GLU A 226 20.62 6.49 -8.43
C GLU A 226 19.56 7.25 -7.63
N GLN A 227 19.50 7.02 -6.32
CA GLN A 227 18.46 7.57 -5.45
C GLN A 227 18.84 8.97 -4.94
N THR A 228 17.91 9.91 -5.08
CA THR A 228 18.01 11.24 -4.48
C THR A 228 17.72 11.19 -2.97
N CYS A 229 18.03 12.27 -2.25
CA CYS A 229 17.63 12.44 -0.85
C CYS A 229 16.13 12.20 -0.67
N ASP A 230 15.31 12.69 -1.62
CA ASP A 230 13.86 12.52 -1.60
C ASP A 230 13.42 11.08 -1.92
N HIS A 231 14.03 10.39 -2.89
CA HIS A 231 13.77 8.97 -3.12
C HIS A 231 14.04 8.12 -1.86
N ILE A 232 15.17 8.34 -1.18
CA ILE A 232 15.51 7.64 0.08
C ILE A 232 14.51 8.03 1.18
N SER A 233 14.12 9.30 1.24
CA SER A 233 13.16 9.81 2.22
C SER A 233 11.76 9.22 2.04
N ARG A 234 11.25 9.13 0.81
CA ARG A 234 9.99 8.44 0.46
C ARG A 234 10.07 6.94 0.75
N LEU A 235 11.19 6.29 0.41
CA LEU A 235 11.40 4.88 0.70
C LEU A 235 11.37 4.61 2.21
N TYR A 236 12.06 5.43 3.02
CA TYR A 236 12.01 5.33 4.48
C TYR A 236 10.59 5.54 5.03
N ARG A 237 9.87 6.59 4.59
CA ARG A 237 8.48 6.85 5.02
C ARG A 237 7.51 5.75 4.59
N ALA A 238 7.75 5.12 3.44
CA ALA A 238 6.93 4.02 2.95
C ALA A 238 7.16 2.74 3.76
N ILE A 239 8.40 2.24 3.86
CA ILE A 239 8.66 0.88 4.35
C ILE A 239 9.45 0.79 5.66
N GLY A 240 10.08 1.88 6.12
CA GLY A 240 11.11 1.86 7.16
C GLY A 240 10.68 1.32 8.53
N SER A 241 9.39 1.48 8.89
CA SER A 241 8.82 0.93 10.13
C SER A 241 8.74 -0.60 10.13
N ARG A 242 8.57 -1.21 8.95
CA ARG A 242 8.41 -2.68 8.76
C ARG A 242 9.70 -3.33 8.30
N VAL A 243 10.45 -2.65 7.43
CA VAL A 243 11.70 -3.12 6.85
C VAL A 243 12.72 -1.97 6.88
N PRO A 244 13.65 -1.97 7.85
CA PRO A 244 14.76 -1.03 7.86
C PRO A 244 15.53 -1.01 6.54
N LEU A 245 15.93 0.18 6.10
CA LEU A 245 16.74 0.35 4.88
C LEU A 245 18.10 -0.32 5.02
N ARG A 246 18.71 -0.69 3.91
CA ARG A 246 19.89 -1.55 3.87
C ARG A 246 20.96 -1.03 2.95
N THR A 247 22.20 -1.24 3.39
CA THR A 247 23.42 -1.00 2.62
C THR A 247 24.44 -2.06 2.98
N LEU A 248 25.47 -2.23 2.17
CA LEU A 248 26.66 -2.98 2.55
C LEU A 248 27.75 -2.02 3.06
N TRP A 249 28.62 -2.49 3.94
CA TRP A 249 29.85 -1.83 4.34
C TRP A 249 30.92 -2.89 4.58
N MET A 250 32.04 -2.82 3.84
CA MET A 250 33.09 -3.85 3.87
C MET A 250 32.56 -5.29 3.64
N GLY A 251 31.50 -5.43 2.83
CA GLY A 251 30.81 -6.70 2.57
C GLY A 251 29.77 -7.13 3.63
N ASP A 252 29.80 -6.56 4.84
CA ASP A 252 28.80 -6.82 5.88
C ASP A 252 27.50 -6.04 5.63
N LEU A 253 26.35 -6.65 5.96
CA LEU A 253 25.03 -5.99 5.91
C LEU A 253 24.88 -4.99 7.07
N ILE A 254 24.55 -3.74 6.72
CA ILE A 254 24.07 -2.72 7.67
C ILE A 254 22.59 -2.45 7.42
N LYS A 255 21.80 -2.45 8.50
CA LYS A 255 20.46 -1.84 8.52
C LYS A 255 20.55 -0.43 9.06
N LEU A 256 19.97 0.51 8.34
CA LEU A 256 19.96 1.94 8.64
C LEU A 256 18.68 2.27 9.41
N LEU A 257 18.82 2.97 10.54
CA LEU A 257 17.75 3.23 11.51
C LEU A 257 17.74 4.72 11.91
N ASP A 258 16.63 5.16 12.50
CA ASP A 258 16.49 6.50 13.07
C ASP A 258 16.91 7.60 12.06
N PHE A 259 16.28 7.55 10.88
CA PHE A 259 16.52 8.46 9.74
C PHE A 259 16.17 9.91 10.06
N VAL A 260 17.02 10.82 9.58
CA VAL A 260 16.95 12.27 9.86
C VAL A 260 16.41 13.05 8.65
N GLY A 261 16.43 12.49 7.44
CA GLY A 261 16.08 13.20 6.21
C GLY A 261 17.29 13.78 5.48
N LYS A 262 17.03 14.69 4.54
CA LYS A 262 18.05 15.47 3.82
C LYS A 262 18.78 16.39 4.80
N VAL A 263 20.11 16.43 4.70
CA VAL A 263 20.95 17.33 5.50
C VAL A 263 21.70 18.27 4.56
N SER A 264 21.57 19.57 4.80
CA SER A 264 22.37 20.59 4.12
C SER A 264 23.73 20.70 4.81
N LEU A 265 24.81 20.57 4.04
CA LEU A 265 26.16 20.91 4.48
C LEU A 265 26.53 22.30 3.96
N SER A 266 27.19 23.10 4.81
CA SER A 266 27.64 24.45 4.46
C SER A 266 28.83 24.45 3.50
N GLU A 267 29.61 23.38 3.52
CA GLU A 267 30.76 23.13 2.65
C GLU A 267 30.50 21.79 1.97
N ALA A 268 30.51 21.77 0.63
CA ALA A 268 30.52 20.53 -0.11
C ALA A 268 31.96 20.02 -0.11
N GLU A 269 32.22 18.88 0.54
CA GLU A 269 33.53 18.23 0.45
C GLU A 269 33.82 17.87 -1.03
N GLU A 270 34.83 18.52 -1.61
CA GLU A 270 35.26 18.26 -2.98
C GLU A 270 35.64 16.78 -3.14
N GLY A 271 35.04 16.11 -4.13
CA GLY A 271 35.29 14.70 -4.41
C GLY A 271 34.40 13.69 -3.65
N ALA A 272 33.46 14.12 -2.81
CA ALA A 272 32.52 13.20 -2.15
C ALA A 272 31.58 12.50 -3.16
N VAL A 273 31.73 11.17 -3.28
CA VAL A 273 30.95 10.30 -4.18
C VAL A 273 29.75 9.67 -3.46
N PRO A 274 28.72 9.16 -4.18
CA PRO A 274 27.66 8.39 -3.54
C PRO A 274 28.21 7.22 -2.71
N GLY A 275 27.60 7.00 -1.54
CA GLY A 275 28.09 6.08 -0.53
C GLY A 275 29.11 6.68 0.45
N SER A 276 29.72 7.84 0.18
CA SER A 276 30.64 8.51 1.12
C SER A 276 29.95 8.83 2.45
N ILE A 277 30.69 8.63 3.56
CA ILE A 277 30.16 8.69 4.92
C ILE A 277 30.86 9.80 5.72
N LEU A 278 30.09 10.66 6.38
CA LEU A 278 30.58 11.74 7.25
C LEU A 278 29.88 11.67 8.62
N PHE A 279 30.63 11.75 9.72
CA PHE A 279 30.03 11.80 11.07
C PHE A 279 29.87 13.24 11.57
N GLN A 280 28.62 13.67 11.72
CA GLN A 280 28.30 15.00 12.24
C GLN A 280 28.19 14.96 13.78
N LYS A 281 29.30 15.26 14.47
CA LYS A 281 29.41 15.20 15.94
C LYS A 281 28.34 16.02 16.69
N LYS A 282 27.99 17.23 16.21
CA LYS A 282 27.02 18.13 16.86
C LYS A 282 25.61 17.52 16.99
N SER A 283 25.20 16.70 16.03
CA SER A 283 23.85 16.11 15.93
C SER A 283 23.83 14.61 16.20
N ASN A 284 24.98 14.02 16.55
CA ASN A 284 25.21 12.57 16.62
C ASN A 284 24.59 11.82 15.43
N THR A 285 24.87 12.27 14.21
CA THR A 285 24.26 11.75 12.98
C THR A 285 25.34 11.29 12.01
N LEU A 286 25.16 10.09 11.45
CA LEU A 286 25.94 9.57 10.35
C LEU A 286 25.29 10.05 9.04
N LEU A 287 26.01 10.88 8.29
CA LEU A 287 25.58 11.39 7.00
C LEU A 287 26.13 10.49 5.90
N VAL A 288 25.30 10.21 4.90
CA VAL A 288 25.68 9.41 3.73
C VAL A 288 25.32 10.18 2.47
N ARG A 289 26.28 10.32 1.56
CA ARG A 289 26.11 10.94 0.25
C ARG A 289 25.27 10.01 -0.63
N CYS A 290 24.16 10.50 -1.15
CA CYS A 290 23.41 9.84 -2.23
C CYS A 290 23.65 10.58 -3.55
N LYS A 291 22.76 10.47 -4.54
CA LYS A 291 22.92 11.09 -5.87
C LYS A 291 23.02 12.62 -5.82
N ASP A 292 22.10 13.29 -5.13
CA ASP A 292 21.90 14.76 -5.18
C ASP A 292 22.15 15.49 -3.86
N GLY A 293 22.54 14.79 -2.79
CA GLY A 293 22.87 15.41 -1.52
C GLY A 293 23.25 14.41 -0.44
N TRP A 294 23.10 14.81 0.81
CA TRP A 294 23.38 13.99 1.99
C TRP A 294 22.10 13.65 2.74
N VAL A 295 22.02 12.43 3.26
CA VAL A 295 20.95 11.99 4.16
C VAL A 295 21.52 11.48 5.49
N GLY A 296 20.80 11.70 6.59
CA GLY A 296 21.28 11.37 7.94
C GLY A 296 20.60 10.14 8.56
N PHE A 297 21.36 9.39 9.38
CA PHE A 297 20.88 8.31 10.25
C PHE A 297 21.54 8.42 11.63
N ARG A 298 20.78 8.30 12.72
CA ARG A 298 21.34 8.36 14.09
C ARG A 298 21.79 7.00 14.63
N THR A 299 21.27 5.93 14.05
CA THR A 299 21.46 4.56 14.51
C THR A 299 21.66 3.64 13.32
N LEU A 300 22.42 2.58 13.53
CA LEU A 300 22.53 1.48 12.59
C LEU A 300 22.63 0.13 13.31
N MET A 301 22.33 -0.94 12.58
CA MET A 301 22.49 -2.32 13.02
C MET A 301 23.48 -3.02 12.10
N LEU A 302 24.65 -3.34 12.64
CA LEU A 302 25.64 -4.23 12.02
C LEU A 302 25.48 -5.62 12.66
N ARG A 303 26.31 -5.95 13.65
CA ARG A 303 26.14 -7.14 14.53
C ARG A 303 25.35 -6.83 15.81
N LYS A 304 25.32 -5.56 16.21
CA LYS A 304 24.54 -5.01 17.32
C LYS A 304 23.99 -3.63 16.91
N ARG A 305 23.03 -3.09 17.68
CA ARG A 305 22.59 -1.70 17.54
C ARG A 305 23.75 -0.78 17.97
N LEU A 306 24.06 0.20 17.14
CA LEU A 306 25.12 1.19 17.33
C LEU A 306 24.53 2.58 17.11
N SER A 307 24.90 3.56 17.92
CA SER A 307 24.70 4.97 17.54
C SER A 307 25.69 5.37 16.44
N ALA A 308 25.44 6.49 15.78
CA ALA A 308 26.37 7.07 14.82
C ALA A 308 27.77 7.31 15.44
N ALA A 309 27.84 7.78 16.68
CA ALA A 309 29.09 7.93 17.43
C ALA A 309 29.80 6.59 17.70
N ASP A 310 29.07 5.53 18.08
CA ASP A 310 29.68 4.21 18.32
C ASP A 310 30.26 3.62 17.02
N PHE A 311 29.54 3.79 15.91
CA PHE A 311 30.02 3.35 14.61
C PHE A 311 31.23 4.17 14.15
N TYR A 312 31.19 5.49 14.32
CA TYR A 312 32.34 6.34 14.02
C TYR A 312 33.57 5.95 14.84
N ASN A 313 33.45 5.89 16.17
CA ASN A 313 34.56 5.59 17.08
C ASN A 313 35.15 4.18 16.85
N GLY A 314 34.30 3.18 16.56
CA GLY A 314 34.73 1.79 16.40
C GLY A 314 35.18 1.41 14.98
N TYR A 315 34.74 2.11 13.94
CA TYR A 315 34.88 1.66 12.55
C TYR A 315 35.33 2.72 11.55
N LEU A 316 35.11 4.02 11.79
CA LEU A 316 35.46 5.11 10.86
C LEU A 316 36.53 6.08 11.39
N HIS A 317 36.90 6.01 12.67
CA HIS A 317 37.92 6.89 13.23
C HIS A 317 39.27 6.69 12.50
N THR A 318 39.98 7.78 12.22
CA THR A 318 41.19 7.80 11.38
C THR A 318 42.30 6.82 11.83
N PHE A 319 42.33 6.48 13.12
CA PHE A 319 43.18 5.43 13.68
C PHE A 319 42.95 4.04 13.05
N PHE A 320 41.70 3.65 12.83
CA PHE A 320 41.34 2.35 12.23
C PHE A 320 41.54 2.35 10.72
N ILE A 321 41.22 3.46 10.04
CA ILE A 321 41.45 3.63 8.59
C ILE A 321 42.95 3.42 8.26
N LYS A 322 43.85 4.06 9.01
CA LYS A 322 45.31 3.91 8.84
C LYS A 322 45.81 2.49 9.13
N ARG A 323 45.21 1.77 10.09
CA ARG A 323 45.66 0.42 10.48
C ARG A 323 45.31 -0.66 9.44
N HIS A 324 44.25 -0.48 8.66
CA HIS A 324 43.80 -1.45 7.66
C HIS A 324 44.25 -1.15 6.22
N SER A 325 45.15 -0.16 6.00
CA SER A 325 45.54 0.33 4.68
C SER A 325 44.35 0.73 3.79
N LEU A 326 43.24 1.14 4.41
CA LEU A 326 42.06 1.60 3.70
C LEU A 326 42.36 2.99 3.15
N GLN A 327 42.60 3.10 1.84
CA GLN A 327 42.51 4.39 1.16
C GLN A 327 41.12 4.98 1.45
N GLN A 328 41.03 6.31 1.62
CA GLN A 328 39.77 6.98 2.00
C GLN A 328 38.60 6.67 1.04
N GLN A 329 38.91 6.29 -0.20
CA GLN A 329 37.97 5.80 -1.21
C GLN A 329 37.24 4.47 -0.86
N HIS A 330 37.68 3.72 0.16
CA HIS A 330 37.03 2.47 0.58
C HIS A 330 36.01 2.60 1.71
N CYS A 331 35.94 3.75 2.39
CA CYS A 331 34.97 3.98 3.48
C CYS A 331 33.58 4.37 2.95
N LEU A 332 33.04 3.56 2.02
CA LEU A 332 31.77 3.78 1.35
C LEU A 332 30.70 2.80 1.86
N PHE A 333 29.48 3.29 2.01
CA PHE A 333 28.29 2.47 2.01
C PHE A 333 27.98 2.07 0.57
N GLN A 334 28.00 0.76 0.31
CA GLN A 334 27.88 0.17 -1.01
C GLN A 334 26.42 -0.18 -1.31
N SER A 335 25.95 0.26 -2.47
CA SER A 335 24.66 -0.12 -3.03
C SER A 335 24.61 -1.61 -3.37
N LYS A 336 23.50 -2.27 -3.05
CA LYS A 336 23.26 -3.63 -3.55
C LYS A 336 22.28 -3.59 -4.71
N TRP A 337 22.82 -3.80 -5.91
CA TRP A 337 22.03 -4.00 -7.11
C TRP A 337 21.29 -5.35 -7.04
N THR A 338 19.97 -5.29 -6.89
CA THR A 338 19.11 -6.45 -7.10
C THR A 338 19.02 -6.73 -8.60
N GLN A 339 19.06 -8.01 -9.01
CA GLN A 339 18.94 -8.41 -10.42
C GLN A 339 17.49 -8.28 -10.92
N THR A 340 16.99 -7.04 -10.99
CA THR A 340 15.66 -6.70 -11.50
C THR A 340 15.71 -5.47 -12.41
N ARG A 341 16.74 -5.38 -13.27
CA ARG A 341 16.71 -4.52 -14.48
C ARG A 341 15.83 -5.16 -15.57
N THR A 342 14.53 -5.30 -15.31
CA THR A 342 13.55 -5.38 -16.42
C THR A 342 13.38 -3.97 -16.97
N ALA A 343 13.96 -3.73 -18.15
CA ALA A 343 14.01 -2.40 -18.75
C ALA A 343 12.60 -1.87 -19.06
N PHE A 344 12.22 -0.75 -18.43
CA PHE A 344 11.25 0.17 -19.01
C PHE A 344 11.87 0.82 -20.26
N THR A 345 11.75 0.14 -21.40
CA THR A 345 11.99 0.76 -22.70
C THR A 345 10.72 1.52 -23.11
N PRO A 346 10.76 2.87 -23.22
CA PRO A 346 9.64 3.58 -23.82
C PRO A 346 9.65 3.32 -25.33
N LYS A 347 8.75 2.45 -25.79
CA LYS A 347 8.44 2.36 -27.23
C LYS A 347 7.68 3.61 -27.64
N HIS A 348 8.37 4.66 -28.09
CA HIS A 348 7.86 5.63 -29.08
C HIS A 348 9.00 6.43 -29.72
N SER A 349 9.38 6.02 -30.92
CA SER A 349 9.87 6.94 -31.97
C SER A 349 9.57 6.29 -33.33
N GLN A 350 8.38 6.57 -33.87
CA GLN A 350 8.21 6.48 -35.31
C GLN A 350 9.01 7.65 -35.89
N THR A 351 10.09 7.33 -36.60
CA THR A 351 10.74 8.29 -37.50
C THR A 351 10.36 7.88 -38.90
N GLU A 352 9.61 8.74 -39.59
CA GLU A 352 9.34 8.56 -41.01
C GLU A 352 10.66 8.53 -41.76
N ARG A 353 10.88 7.48 -42.56
CA ARG A 353 11.90 7.48 -43.60
C ARG A 353 11.21 7.34 -44.93
N THR A 354 11.12 8.47 -45.62
CA THR A 354 10.80 8.57 -47.04
C THR A 354 11.74 7.66 -47.83
N GLN A 355 11.19 6.67 -48.55
CA GLN A 355 11.89 6.03 -49.65
C GLN A 355 11.11 6.32 -50.93
N LEU A 356 11.75 7.13 -51.77
CA LEU A 356 11.42 7.23 -53.19
C LEU A 356 12.00 5.99 -53.87
N GLU A 357 11.15 5.14 -54.45
CA GLU A 357 11.60 4.18 -55.45
C GLU A 357 11.03 4.57 -56.82
N VAL A 358 11.94 4.63 -57.79
CA VAL A 358 11.71 5.10 -59.14
C VAL A 358 11.38 3.89 -60.00
N PHE A 359 10.16 3.82 -60.55
CA PHE A 359 9.84 2.87 -61.60
C PHE A 359 10.37 3.38 -62.93
N VAL A 360 11.48 2.80 -63.41
CA VAL A 360 11.92 2.91 -64.80
C VAL A 360 11.29 1.75 -65.57
N THR A 361 10.46 2.06 -66.56
CA THR A 361 9.99 1.09 -67.55
C THR A 361 11.00 0.95 -68.68
N GLN A 362 11.28 -0.28 -69.10
CA GLN A 362 11.71 -0.56 -70.48
C GLN A 362 11.38 -2.01 -70.87
N ASP A 363 10.61 -2.08 -71.98
CA ASP A 363 10.41 -3.15 -72.97
C ASP A 363 10.14 -4.61 -72.53
#